data_AF-A0A960MVS1-F1
#
_entry.id   AF-A0A960MVS1-F1
#
_cell.length_a   1.000
_cell.length_b   1.000
_cell.length_c   1.000
_cell.angle_alpha   90.00
_cell.angle_beta   90.00
_cell.angle_gamma   90.00
#
_symmetry.space_group_name_H-M   'P 1'
#
loop_
_entity.id
_entity.type
_entity.pdbx_description
1 polymer ?
#
loop_
_entity_poly.entity_id
_entity_poly.type
_entity_poly.pdbx_seq_one_letter_code
_entity_poly.pdbx_strand_id
1 'polypeptide(L)'
;DHEGHQIAQWWNERGVSAFVLHYRLGPEGHHFPTQLADVQRAIRTVRAKAADHHIDPKRIGVMGFSAGGHLASMAATKFDEKAYDASDDIDQASARPDFAVLCYPVIAMASEFAHGGSRKNLLGGEFSPDSPEAKHVSSDLNVTDQTPPTFIFQTDEDVVVPAENAVRFYLALRQHKIPAEMHIYQRGPHGVGLYLGDPITGTWSNLLDTWMRSNALYTPAAKRVAVSGEVFLNGSPVRWGSVTFQPETAGQPIVTARVMGGKFSLPEDQGPSEGKAKLAFSASIWETTQKDADRVIHMEKLSQNDSAPAMIEMKPGISPLKFELSVP
;
A
#
# COMPACT_ATOMS: atom_id res chain seq x y z
N ASP A 1 -13.56 18.36 -7.76
CA ASP A 1 -13.86 16.96 -8.09
C ASP A 1 -13.38 16.07 -6.95
N HIS A 2 -14.21 15.09 -6.59
CA HIS A 2 -14.04 14.10 -5.53
C HIS A 2 -12.91 13.09 -5.78
N GLU A 3 -12.57 12.77 -7.03
CA GLU A 3 -11.57 11.75 -7.37
C GLU A 3 -10.28 12.32 -7.98
N GLY A 4 -10.26 13.62 -8.29
CA GLY A 4 -9.06 14.36 -8.69
C GLY A 4 -8.55 15.30 -7.59
N HIS A 5 -9.15 16.48 -7.50
CA HIS A 5 -8.65 17.58 -6.64
C HIS A 5 -8.72 17.26 -5.15
N GLN A 6 -9.81 16.62 -4.68
CA GLN A 6 -9.93 16.24 -3.27
C GLN A 6 -8.83 15.25 -2.86
N ILE A 7 -8.50 14.30 -3.74
CA ILE A 7 -7.42 13.32 -3.52
C ILE A 7 -6.06 14.01 -3.52
N ALA A 8 -5.82 14.91 -4.48
CA ALA A 8 -4.59 15.70 -4.53
C ALA A 8 -4.38 16.52 -3.25
N GLN A 9 -5.42 17.18 -2.75
CA GLN A 9 -5.36 17.93 -1.49
C GLN A 9 -5.05 17.01 -0.31
N TRP A 10 -5.73 15.85 -0.22
CA TRP A 10 -5.50 14.87 0.85
C TRP A 10 -4.04 14.38 0.88
N TRP A 11 -3.42 14.22 -0.29
CA TRP A 11 -1.99 13.90 -0.41
C TRP A 11 -1.08 15.08 -0.07
N ASN A 12 -1.42 16.30 -0.48
CA ASN A 12 -0.62 17.48 -0.17
C ASN A 12 -0.54 17.74 1.35
N GLU A 13 -1.64 17.52 2.07
CA GLU A 13 -1.69 17.58 3.54
C GLU A 13 -0.74 16.59 4.22
N ARG A 14 -0.26 15.58 3.49
CA ARG A 14 0.70 14.56 3.94
C ARG A 14 2.11 14.76 3.34
N GLY A 15 2.35 15.88 2.66
CA GLY A 15 3.65 16.18 2.06
C GLY A 15 3.95 15.41 0.77
N VAL A 16 2.92 14.93 0.07
CA VAL A 16 3.03 14.29 -1.25
C VAL A 16 2.58 15.28 -2.32
N SER A 17 3.44 15.53 -3.31
CA SER A 17 3.06 16.27 -4.52
C SER A 17 2.15 15.41 -5.39
N ALA A 18 1.03 15.98 -5.85
CA ALA A 18 0.02 15.26 -6.61
C ALA A 18 -0.26 15.98 -7.94
N PHE A 19 -0.46 15.18 -9.00
CA PHE A 19 -0.83 15.64 -10.33
C PHE A 19 -2.10 14.93 -10.75
N VAL A 20 -3.06 15.68 -11.30
CA VAL A 20 -4.31 15.11 -11.82
C VAL A 20 -4.15 14.94 -13.33
N LEU A 21 -4.21 13.69 -13.81
CA LEU A 21 -4.15 13.38 -15.23
C LEU A 21 -5.54 13.50 -15.86
N HIS A 22 -5.71 14.46 -16.76
CA HIS A 22 -6.85 14.50 -17.67
C HIS A 22 -6.49 13.70 -18.92
N TYR A 23 -6.83 12.42 -18.93
CA TYR A 23 -6.58 11.53 -20.07
C TYR A 23 -7.77 11.54 -21.05
N ARG A 24 -7.49 11.18 -22.30
CA ARG A 24 -8.50 11.17 -23.39
C ARG A 24 -9.52 10.05 -23.22
N LEU A 25 -10.79 10.31 -23.51
CA LEU A 25 -11.90 9.40 -23.16
C LEU A 25 -12.56 8.73 -24.37
N GLY A 26 -13.08 7.52 -24.16
CA GLY A 26 -13.84 6.74 -25.14
C GLY A 26 -15.01 7.50 -25.81
N PRO A 27 -15.85 8.24 -25.06
CA PRO A 27 -16.92 9.05 -25.63
C PRO A 27 -16.46 10.15 -26.61
N GLU A 28 -15.18 10.53 -26.58
CA GLU A 28 -14.57 11.50 -27.49
C GLU A 28 -13.94 10.82 -28.74
N GLY A 29 -14.13 9.51 -28.89
CA GLY A 29 -13.56 8.72 -29.99
C GLY A 29 -12.13 8.24 -29.75
N HIS A 30 -11.63 8.37 -28.52
CA HIS A 30 -10.30 7.91 -28.14
C HIS A 30 -10.35 6.51 -27.52
N HIS A 31 -9.70 5.55 -28.16
CA HIS A 31 -9.69 4.14 -27.73
C HIS A 31 -8.25 3.66 -27.51
N PHE A 32 -8.10 2.49 -26.90
CA PHE A 32 -6.80 1.84 -26.69
C PHE A 32 -5.96 1.84 -27.99
N PRO A 33 -4.66 2.20 -27.95
CA PRO A 33 -3.83 2.43 -26.76
C PRO A 33 -3.77 3.89 -26.28
N THR A 34 -4.68 4.77 -26.70
CA THR A 34 -4.62 6.22 -26.46
C THR A 34 -4.49 6.58 -24.97
N GLN A 35 -5.30 5.96 -24.11
CA GLN A 35 -5.27 6.19 -22.67
C GLN A 35 -3.96 5.72 -22.03
N LEU A 36 -3.45 4.55 -22.48
CA LEU A 36 -2.17 4.04 -22.03
C LEU A 36 -1.03 4.99 -22.42
N ALA A 37 -1.08 5.57 -23.62
CA ALA A 37 -0.13 6.59 -24.05
C ALA A 37 -0.16 7.82 -23.13
N ASP A 38 -1.35 8.30 -22.75
CA ASP A 38 -1.52 9.45 -21.86
C ASP A 38 -0.90 9.21 -20.47
N VAL A 39 -1.19 8.08 -19.83
CA VAL A 39 -0.63 7.78 -18.50
C VAL A 39 0.86 7.51 -18.55
N GLN A 40 1.36 6.82 -19.58
CA GLN A 40 2.79 6.62 -19.75
C GLN A 40 3.50 7.97 -19.93
N ARG A 41 2.97 8.84 -20.79
CA ARG A 41 3.52 10.19 -21.00
C ARG A 41 3.50 11.02 -19.73
N ALA A 42 2.44 10.93 -18.94
CA ALA A 42 2.33 11.64 -17.67
C ALA A 42 3.42 11.20 -16.67
N ILE A 43 3.58 9.89 -16.46
CA ILE A 43 4.62 9.35 -15.55
C ILE A 43 6.01 9.76 -16.03
N ARG A 44 6.29 9.62 -17.33
CA ARG A 44 7.56 10.04 -17.93
C ARG A 44 7.82 11.54 -17.71
N THR A 45 6.81 12.38 -17.88
CA THR A 45 6.91 13.84 -17.67
C THR A 45 7.24 14.18 -16.22
N VAL A 46 6.50 13.62 -15.26
CA VAL A 46 6.75 13.85 -13.82
C VAL A 46 8.16 13.39 -13.45
N ARG A 47 8.60 12.24 -14.01
CA ARG A 47 9.95 11.71 -13.75
C ARG A 47 11.06 12.56 -14.38
N ALA A 48 10.90 12.97 -15.63
CA ALA A 48 11.86 13.82 -16.33
C ALA A 48 11.99 15.21 -15.69
N LYS A 49 10.89 15.74 -15.14
CA LYS A 49 10.82 17.05 -14.45
C LYS A 49 10.89 16.94 -12.93
N ALA A 50 11.31 15.81 -12.38
CA ALA A 50 11.30 15.57 -10.94
C ALA A 50 12.11 16.63 -10.18
N ALA A 51 13.26 17.05 -10.73
CA ALA A 51 14.09 18.10 -10.15
C ALA A 51 13.35 19.46 -10.05
N ASP A 52 12.64 19.86 -11.11
CA ASP A 52 11.88 21.12 -11.18
C ASP A 52 10.75 21.16 -10.14
N HIS A 53 10.21 19.99 -9.79
CA HIS A 53 9.11 19.85 -8.84
C HIS A 53 9.56 19.42 -7.44
N HIS A 54 10.87 19.31 -7.18
CA HIS A 54 11.43 18.80 -5.92
C HIS A 54 10.88 17.41 -5.53
N ILE A 55 10.68 16.55 -6.52
CA ILE A 55 10.18 15.18 -6.38
C ILE A 55 11.36 14.21 -6.46
N ASP A 56 11.28 13.13 -5.69
CA ASP A 56 12.20 11.99 -5.83
C ASP A 56 11.79 11.14 -7.04
N PRO A 57 12.62 11.02 -8.10
CA PRO A 57 12.25 10.31 -9.32
C PRO A 57 12.07 8.79 -9.14
N LYS A 58 12.42 8.26 -7.95
CA LYS A 58 12.23 6.86 -7.55
C LYS A 58 11.02 6.64 -6.63
N ARG A 59 10.20 7.67 -6.41
CA ARG A 59 8.97 7.61 -5.60
C ARG A 59 7.79 8.28 -6.33
N ILE A 60 7.58 7.87 -7.57
CA ILE A 60 6.47 8.32 -8.43
C ILE A 60 5.48 7.17 -8.57
N GLY A 61 4.34 7.27 -7.87
CA GLY A 61 3.26 6.30 -7.98
C GLY A 61 2.15 6.72 -8.93
N VAL A 62 1.23 5.78 -9.19
CA VAL A 62 -0.03 6.04 -9.89
C VAL A 62 -1.20 5.66 -8.99
N MET A 63 -2.23 6.50 -8.96
CA MET A 63 -3.47 6.24 -8.22
C MET A 63 -4.67 6.39 -9.16
N GLY A 64 -5.61 5.46 -9.10
CA GLY A 64 -6.77 5.47 -9.98
C GLY A 64 -8.02 4.90 -9.33
N PHE A 65 -9.16 5.45 -9.73
CA PHE A 65 -10.49 5.11 -9.24
C PHE A 65 -11.35 4.52 -10.37
N SER A 66 -12.06 3.42 -10.12
CA SER A 66 -12.96 2.81 -11.12
C SER A 66 -12.28 2.57 -12.49
N ALA A 67 -12.74 3.19 -13.58
CA ALA A 67 -12.09 3.15 -14.89
C ALA A 67 -10.69 3.80 -14.90
N GLY A 68 -10.45 4.84 -14.10
CA GLY A 68 -9.11 5.36 -13.83
C GLY A 68 -8.24 4.35 -13.05
N GLY A 69 -8.87 3.49 -12.24
CA GLY A 69 -8.23 2.34 -11.59
C GLY A 69 -7.72 1.32 -12.62
N HIS A 70 -8.47 1.09 -13.69
CA HIS A 70 -8.01 0.29 -14.82
C HIS A 70 -6.83 0.93 -15.54
N LEU A 71 -6.87 2.25 -15.76
CA LEU A 71 -5.74 2.96 -16.36
C LEU A 71 -4.49 2.89 -15.48
N ALA A 72 -4.64 3.03 -14.16
CA ALA A 72 -3.56 2.89 -13.20
C ALA A 72 -3.00 1.46 -13.17
N SER A 73 -3.84 0.42 -13.23
CA SER A 73 -3.38 -0.97 -13.30
C SER A 73 -2.71 -1.29 -14.64
N MET A 74 -3.17 -0.73 -15.74
CA MET A 74 -2.48 -0.81 -17.04
C MET A 74 -1.12 -0.09 -16.98
N ALA A 75 -1.01 1.08 -16.35
CA ALA A 75 0.29 1.72 -16.13
C ALA A 75 1.23 0.83 -15.30
N ALA A 76 0.72 0.11 -14.31
CA ALA A 76 1.50 -0.79 -13.46
C ALA A 76 1.92 -2.11 -14.14
N THR A 77 1.22 -2.55 -15.19
CA THR A 77 1.43 -3.86 -15.84
C THR A 77 1.90 -3.79 -17.28
N LYS A 78 1.66 -2.66 -17.95
CA LYS A 78 2.00 -2.39 -19.37
C LYS A 78 2.87 -1.14 -19.53
N PHE A 79 3.67 -0.79 -18.53
CA PHE A 79 4.55 0.38 -18.60
C PHE A 79 5.58 0.32 -19.74
N ASP A 80 5.99 -0.88 -20.16
CA ASP A 80 6.94 -1.09 -21.27
C ASP A 80 6.25 -1.32 -22.62
N GLU A 81 4.92 -1.43 -22.66
CA GLU A 81 4.19 -1.57 -23.92
C GLU A 81 4.28 -0.26 -24.72
N LYS A 82 4.72 -0.34 -25.97
CA LYS A 82 4.88 0.84 -26.82
C LYS A 82 3.53 1.35 -27.31
N ALA A 83 2.90 2.22 -26.53
CA ALA A 83 1.60 2.83 -26.86
C ALA A 83 1.70 3.97 -27.89
N TYR A 84 2.89 4.56 -28.09
CA TYR A 84 3.18 5.62 -29.05
C TYR A 84 4.67 5.67 -29.39
N ASP A 85 5.03 6.37 -30.46
CA ASP A 85 6.42 6.64 -30.82
C ASP A 85 7.01 7.78 -29.99
N ALA A 86 8.26 7.61 -29.53
CA ALA A 86 8.98 8.64 -28.80
C ALA A 86 9.10 9.92 -29.64
N SER A 87 8.80 11.05 -29.01
CA SER A 87 8.68 12.36 -29.65
C SER A 87 9.72 13.37 -29.16
N ASP A 88 10.23 13.21 -27.93
CA ASP A 88 11.25 14.07 -27.32
C ASP A 88 12.02 13.35 -26.18
N ASP A 89 12.89 14.08 -25.48
CA ASP A 89 13.73 13.55 -24.40
C ASP A 89 12.92 13.06 -23.18
N ILE A 90 11.68 13.53 -22.97
CA ILE A 90 10.83 13.03 -21.88
C ILE A 90 10.51 11.55 -22.12
N ASP A 91 10.37 11.13 -23.38
CA ASP A 91 10.07 9.75 -23.74
C ASP A 91 11.21 8.76 -23.45
N GLN A 92 12.41 9.26 -23.12
CA GLN A 92 13.53 8.43 -22.66
C GLN A 92 13.39 8.01 -21.19
N ALA A 93 12.54 8.68 -20.41
CA ALA A 93 12.27 8.27 -19.04
C ALA A 93 11.46 6.96 -19.00
N SER A 94 11.65 6.15 -17.95
CA SER A 94 10.78 5.00 -17.73
C SER A 94 9.33 5.46 -17.50
N ALA A 95 8.35 4.70 -17.99
CA ALA A 95 6.94 4.90 -17.68
C ALA A 95 6.45 4.02 -16.50
N ARG A 96 7.34 3.21 -15.91
CA ARG A 96 6.99 2.33 -14.78
C ARG A 96 6.69 3.17 -13.54
N PRO A 97 5.51 3.05 -12.91
CA PRO A 97 5.29 3.65 -11.59
C PRO A 97 6.07 2.88 -10.51
N ASP A 98 6.51 3.57 -9.46
CA ASP A 98 7.25 2.98 -8.34
C ASP A 98 6.31 2.22 -7.37
N PHE A 99 5.02 2.60 -7.36
CA PHE A 99 3.93 1.94 -6.64
C PHE A 99 2.59 2.25 -7.31
N ALA A 100 1.57 1.42 -7.06
CA ALA A 100 0.21 1.64 -7.56
C ALA A 100 -0.83 1.65 -6.43
N VAL A 101 -1.85 2.51 -6.54
CA VAL A 101 -2.99 2.57 -5.63
C VAL A 101 -4.27 2.46 -6.46
N LEU A 102 -5.02 1.39 -6.23
CA LEU A 102 -6.19 1.04 -7.03
C LEU A 102 -7.44 1.09 -6.15
N CYS A 103 -8.35 2.01 -6.44
CA CYS A 103 -9.56 2.23 -5.66
C CYS A 103 -10.79 1.79 -6.46
N TYR A 104 -11.54 0.82 -5.93
CA TYR A 104 -12.66 0.13 -6.58
C TYR A 104 -12.43 -0.09 -8.08
N PRO A 105 -11.28 -0.69 -8.45
CA PRO A 105 -10.77 -0.60 -9.81
C PRO A 105 -11.54 -1.53 -10.75
N VAL A 106 -11.83 -1.05 -11.95
CA VAL A 106 -12.05 -1.97 -13.08
C VAL A 106 -10.72 -2.66 -13.37
N ILE A 107 -10.70 -3.99 -13.43
CA ILE A 107 -9.48 -4.78 -13.70
C ILE A 107 -9.73 -5.75 -14.85
N ALA A 108 -10.72 -6.61 -14.65
CA ALA A 108 -10.99 -7.73 -15.52
C ALA A 108 -11.75 -7.23 -16.75
N MET A 109 -11.17 -7.44 -17.92
CA MET A 109 -11.82 -7.17 -19.21
C MET A 109 -12.22 -8.48 -19.90
N ALA A 110 -11.52 -9.57 -19.58
CA ALA A 110 -11.74 -10.92 -20.07
C ALA A 110 -12.35 -11.85 -19.01
N SER A 111 -13.49 -11.46 -18.45
CA SER A 111 -14.17 -12.18 -17.36
C SER A 111 -15.68 -11.91 -17.39
N GLU A 112 -16.45 -12.75 -16.70
CA GLU A 112 -17.87 -12.50 -16.40
C GLU A 112 -18.06 -11.30 -15.45
N PHE A 113 -17.05 -10.98 -14.64
CA PHE A 113 -17.03 -9.82 -13.73
C PHE A 113 -16.58 -8.52 -14.42
N ALA A 114 -16.48 -8.53 -15.75
CA ALA A 114 -16.03 -7.36 -16.51
C ALA A 114 -17.09 -6.25 -16.51
N HIS A 115 -16.66 -5.03 -16.23
CA HIS A 115 -17.51 -3.86 -16.39
C HIS A 115 -17.65 -3.52 -17.89
N GLY A 116 -18.73 -4.01 -18.52
CA GLY A 116 -18.93 -3.95 -19.97
C GLY A 116 -18.84 -2.56 -20.58
N GLY A 117 -19.36 -1.53 -19.88
CA GLY A 117 -19.25 -0.14 -20.31
C GLY A 117 -17.81 0.36 -20.42
N SER A 118 -16.96 0.02 -19.44
CA SER A 118 -15.53 0.36 -19.48
C SER A 118 -14.82 -0.36 -20.61
N ARG A 119 -15.12 -1.65 -20.83
CA ARG A 119 -14.54 -2.42 -21.94
C ARG A 119 -14.90 -1.81 -23.28
N LYS A 120 -16.18 -1.49 -23.50
CA LYS A 120 -16.67 -0.87 -24.72
C LYS A 120 -16.00 0.46 -25.00
N ASN A 121 -15.94 1.34 -23.99
CA ASN A 121 -15.34 2.66 -24.13
C ASN A 121 -13.84 2.58 -24.41
N LEU A 122 -13.13 1.64 -23.78
CA LEU A 122 -11.71 1.45 -24.00
C LEU A 122 -11.41 0.86 -25.39
N LEU A 123 -12.18 -0.13 -25.85
CA LEU A 123 -11.89 -0.85 -27.10
C LEU A 123 -12.60 -0.27 -28.34
N GLY A 124 -13.54 0.66 -28.17
CA GLY A 124 -14.28 1.28 -29.27
C GLY A 124 -15.35 0.38 -29.91
N GLY A 125 -15.78 -0.67 -29.22
CA GLY A 125 -16.76 -1.62 -29.73
C GLY A 125 -17.19 -2.66 -28.69
N GLU A 126 -18.17 -3.48 -29.04
CA GLU A 126 -18.58 -4.62 -28.22
C GLU A 126 -17.64 -5.80 -28.48
N PHE A 127 -16.82 -6.12 -27.48
CA PHE A 127 -15.91 -7.28 -27.53
C PHE A 127 -16.38 -8.35 -26.54
N SER A 128 -16.30 -9.61 -26.96
CA SER A 128 -16.54 -10.76 -26.06
C SER A 128 -15.47 -10.81 -24.97
N PRO A 129 -15.78 -11.22 -23.72
CA PRO A 129 -14.78 -11.52 -22.70
C PRO A 129 -13.67 -12.47 -23.17
N ASP A 130 -13.97 -13.39 -24.10
CA ASP A 130 -12.97 -14.35 -24.59
C ASP A 130 -12.06 -13.82 -25.70
N SER A 131 -12.34 -12.62 -26.20
CA SER A 131 -11.59 -12.03 -27.31
C SER A 131 -10.12 -11.76 -26.95
N PRO A 132 -9.17 -11.86 -27.91
CA PRO A 132 -7.79 -11.47 -27.71
C PRO A 132 -7.65 -10.03 -27.22
N GLU A 133 -8.48 -9.11 -27.72
CA GLU A 133 -8.49 -7.69 -27.34
C GLU A 133 -8.86 -7.51 -25.88
N ALA A 134 -9.93 -8.17 -25.41
CA ALA A 134 -10.34 -8.12 -24.01
C ALA A 134 -9.26 -8.70 -23.09
N LYS A 135 -8.61 -9.82 -23.48
CA LYS A 135 -7.52 -10.43 -22.73
C LYS A 135 -6.30 -9.50 -22.66
N HIS A 136 -5.95 -8.86 -23.77
CA HIS A 136 -4.82 -7.94 -23.86
C HIS A 136 -4.95 -6.80 -22.85
N VAL A 137 -6.15 -6.24 -22.68
CA VAL A 137 -6.38 -5.12 -21.73
C VAL A 137 -6.84 -5.57 -20.34
N SER A 138 -6.94 -6.87 -20.05
CA SER A 138 -7.31 -7.36 -18.70
C SER A 138 -6.09 -7.32 -17.78
N SER A 139 -6.05 -6.37 -16.83
CA SER A 139 -4.81 -6.10 -16.08
C SER A 139 -4.37 -7.28 -15.18
N ASP A 140 -5.32 -8.09 -14.70
CA ASP A 140 -5.05 -9.33 -13.95
C ASP A 140 -4.27 -10.38 -14.76
N LEU A 141 -4.37 -10.35 -16.09
CA LEU A 141 -3.62 -11.25 -16.98
C LEU A 141 -2.24 -10.70 -17.38
N ASN A 142 -1.92 -9.46 -16.99
CA ASN A 142 -0.72 -8.73 -17.42
C ASN A 142 0.27 -8.48 -16.27
N VAL A 143 0.02 -8.99 -15.07
CA VAL A 143 0.97 -8.89 -13.96
C VAL A 143 2.27 -9.62 -14.32
N THR A 144 3.40 -9.01 -13.98
CA THR A 144 4.73 -9.59 -14.15
C THR A 144 5.56 -9.41 -12.88
N ASP A 145 6.74 -10.02 -12.84
CA ASP A 145 7.70 -9.86 -11.74
C ASP A 145 8.24 -8.42 -11.63
N GLN A 146 7.94 -7.56 -12.61
CA GLN A 146 8.31 -6.14 -12.61
C GLN A 146 7.15 -5.23 -12.19
N THR A 147 5.92 -5.74 -12.02
CA THR A 147 4.78 -4.96 -11.52
C THR A 147 5.12 -4.38 -10.14
N PRO A 148 4.85 -3.09 -9.87
CA PRO A 148 5.25 -2.46 -8.62
C PRO A 148 4.37 -2.87 -7.43
N PRO A 149 4.83 -2.62 -6.19
CA PRO A 149 4.00 -2.79 -5.00
C PRO A 149 2.66 -2.07 -5.14
N THR A 150 1.58 -2.74 -4.76
CA THR A 150 0.22 -2.24 -5.01
C THR A 150 -0.65 -2.26 -3.76
N PHE A 151 -1.35 -1.16 -3.52
CA PHE A 151 -2.44 -1.05 -2.54
C PHE A 151 -3.79 -1.08 -3.26
N ILE A 152 -4.74 -1.87 -2.76
CA ILE A 152 -6.07 -2.02 -3.36
C ILE A 152 -7.15 -1.76 -2.30
N PHE A 153 -8.06 -0.85 -2.61
CA PHE A 153 -9.28 -0.60 -1.83
C PHE A 153 -10.51 -0.99 -2.63
N GLN A 154 -11.47 -1.67 -2.00
CA GLN A 154 -12.74 -2.05 -2.61
C GLN A 154 -13.85 -2.16 -1.56
N THR A 155 -15.11 -2.16 -1.99
CA THR A 155 -16.27 -2.50 -1.14
C THR A 155 -17.00 -3.73 -1.68
N ASP A 156 -17.60 -4.51 -0.79
CA ASP A 156 -18.36 -5.73 -1.11
C ASP A 156 -19.78 -5.42 -1.62
N GLU A 157 -20.33 -4.26 -1.21
CA GLU A 157 -21.60 -3.72 -1.71
C GLU A 157 -21.51 -3.11 -3.13
N ASP A 158 -20.32 -3.07 -3.74
CA ASP A 158 -20.13 -2.57 -5.09
C ASP A 158 -20.68 -3.54 -6.15
N VAL A 159 -21.85 -3.20 -6.68
CA VAL A 159 -22.51 -3.95 -7.77
C VAL A 159 -22.19 -3.40 -9.16
N VAL A 160 -21.46 -2.28 -9.27
CA VAL A 160 -21.07 -1.68 -10.56
C VAL A 160 -19.77 -2.30 -11.03
N VAL A 161 -18.77 -2.36 -10.13
CA VAL A 161 -17.50 -3.03 -10.35
C VAL A 161 -17.32 -4.04 -9.21
N PRO A 162 -17.74 -5.31 -9.40
CA PRO A 162 -17.72 -6.30 -8.33
C PRO A 162 -16.32 -6.53 -7.72
N ALA A 163 -16.28 -6.88 -6.43
CA ALA A 163 -15.05 -7.06 -5.66
C ALA A 163 -14.08 -8.09 -6.25
N GLU A 164 -14.58 -9.00 -7.08
CA GLU A 164 -13.80 -9.95 -7.87
C GLU A 164 -12.74 -9.26 -8.73
N ASN A 165 -12.96 -8.03 -9.20
CA ASN A 165 -11.93 -7.27 -9.92
C ASN A 165 -10.67 -7.06 -9.05
N ALA A 166 -10.86 -6.58 -7.83
CA ALA A 166 -9.78 -6.38 -6.86
C ALA A 166 -9.13 -7.71 -6.44
N VAL A 167 -9.96 -8.72 -6.13
CA VAL A 167 -9.48 -10.05 -5.69
C VAL A 167 -8.63 -10.71 -6.78
N ARG A 168 -9.06 -10.67 -8.04
CA ARG A 168 -8.31 -11.25 -9.17
C ARG A 168 -6.95 -10.59 -9.34
N PHE A 169 -6.89 -9.26 -9.28
CA PHE A 169 -5.61 -8.54 -9.39
C PHE A 169 -4.68 -8.88 -8.23
N TYR A 170 -5.20 -8.91 -7.00
CA TYR A 170 -4.43 -9.29 -5.81
C TYR A 170 -3.86 -10.71 -5.92
N LEU A 171 -4.66 -11.68 -6.40
CA LEU A 171 -4.19 -13.05 -6.61
C LEU A 171 -3.11 -13.14 -7.69
N ALA A 172 -3.22 -12.37 -8.77
CA ALA A 172 -2.18 -12.28 -9.80
C ALA A 172 -0.87 -11.67 -9.24
N LEU A 173 -0.94 -10.59 -8.47
CA LEU A 173 0.21 -10.01 -7.76
C LEU A 173 0.89 -11.03 -6.84
N ARG A 174 0.10 -11.80 -6.08
CA ARG A 174 0.60 -12.86 -5.19
C ARG A 174 1.29 -13.97 -5.95
N GLN A 175 0.76 -14.39 -7.10
CA GLN A 175 1.37 -15.41 -7.96
C GLN A 175 2.77 -15.00 -8.43
N HIS A 176 2.95 -13.71 -8.74
CA HIS A 176 4.23 -13.11 -9.12
C HIS A 176 5.08 -12.64 -7.93
N LYS A 177 4.65 -12.92 -6.69
CA LYS A 177 5.33 -12.53 -5.45
C LYS A 177 5.55 -11.01 -5.31
N ILE A 178 4.67 -10.22 -5.92
CA ILE A 178 4.69 -8.76 -5.79
C ILE A 178 4.10 -8.39 -4.42
N PRO A 179 4.75 -7.50 -3.64
CA PRO A 179 4.18 -6.98 -2.42
C PRO A 179 2.83 -6.29 -2.69
N ALA A 180 1.77 -6.72 -2.02
CA ALA A 180 0.44 -6.18 -2.22
C ALA A 180 -0.34 -6.14 -0.91
N GLU A 181 -1.17 -5.11 -0.76
CA GLU A 181 -2.11 -4.96 0.35
C GLU A 181 -3.51 -4.71 -0.22
N MET A 182 -4.53 -5.39 0.31
CA MET A 182 -5.91 -5.28 -0.17
C MET A 182 -6.88 -5.18 1.01
N HIS A 183 -7.79 -4.21 0.93
CA HIS A 183 -8.87 -4.01 1.89
C HIS A 183 -10.21 -4.03 1.17
N ILE A 184 -11.06 -4.99 1.53
CA ILE A 184 -12.45 -5.09 1.06
C ILE A 184 -13.35 -4.79 2.25
N TYR A 185 -14.09 -3.69 2.17
CA TYR A 185 -15.03 -3.27 3.21
C TYR A 185 -16.43 -3.79 2.91
N GLN A 186 -17.16 -4.24 3.92
CA GLN A 186 -18.50 -4.78 3.72
C GLN A 186 -19.45 -3.77 3.08
N ARG A 187 -19.38 -2.49 3.49
CA ARG A 187 -20.35 -1.46 3.08
C ARG A 187 -19.73 -0.35 2.24
N GLY A 188 -20.56 0.26 1.40
CA GLY A 188 -20.24 1.42 0.59
C GLY A 188 -20.57 1.18 -0.89
N PRO A 189 -21.30 2.10 -1.55
CA PRO A 189 -21.59 1.96 -2.98
C PRO A 189 -20.31 2.16 -3.82
N HIS A 190 -20.41 1.94 -5.13
CA HIS A 190 -19.36 2.33 -6.07
C HIS A 190 -19.07 3.84 -6.01
N GLY A 191 -17.80 4.24 -6.19
CA GLY A 191 -17.43 5.66 -6.36
C GLY A 191 -17.47 6.49 -5.07
N VAL A 192 -17.11 5.90 -3.93
CA VAL A 192 -17.15 6.57 -2.61
C VAL A 192 -16.05 7.62 -2.37
N GLY A 193 -15.05 7.71 -3.26
CA GLY A 193 -13.87 8.55 -3.03
C GLY A 193 -13.17 8.23 -1.70
N LEU A 194 -12.73 9.26 -0.97
CA LEU A 194 -12.14 9.12 0.38
C LEU A 194 -13.15 8.71 1.46
N TYR A 195 -14.43 9.04 1.27
CA TYR A 195 -15.50 8.72 2.21
C TYR A 195 -15.25 9.13 3.67
N LEU A 196 -14.58 10.29 3.90
CA LEU A 196 -14.07 10.74 5.20
C LEU A 196 -15.11 10.89 6.33
N GLY A 197 -16.40 10.92 6.02
CA GLY A 197 -17.49 11.00 7.00
C GLY A 197 -17.96 9.64 7.53
N ASP A 198 -17.61 8.55 6.85
CA ASP A 198 -17.98 7.21 7.29
C ASP A 198 -16.90 6.61 8.20
N PRO A 199 -17.26 6.12 9.40
CA PRO A 199 -16.29 5.69 10.40
C PRO A 199 -15.63 4.35 10.09
N ILE A 200 -16.14 3.58 9.12
CA ILE A 200 -15.64 2.26 8.76
C ILE A 200 -14.96 2.36 7.40
N THR A 201 -15.71 2.62 6.35
CA THR A 201 -15.20 2.59 4.98
C THR A 201 -14.21 3.73 4.76
N GLY A 202 -14.43 4.93 5.30
CA GLY A 202 -13.48 6.05 5.20
C GLY A 202 -12.08 5.79 5.78
N THR A 203 -11.93 4.74 6.61
CA THR A 203 -10.64 4.37 7.21
C THR A 203 -9.62 3.83 6.20
N TRP A 204 -10.05 3.44 5.00
CA TRP A 204 -9.15 2.90 3.96
C TRP A 204 -8.00 3.86 3.65
N SER A 205 -8.26 5.17 3.68
CA SER A 205 -7.28 6.21 3.42
C SER A 205 -6.20 6.29 4.51
N ASN A 206 -6.54 5.99 5.77
CA ASN A 206 -5.57 5.90 6.87
C ASN A 206 -4.69 4.65 6.74
N LEU A 207 -5.26 3.54 6.26
CA LEU A 207 -4.51 2.32 5.97
C LEU A 207 -3.54 2.55 4.80
N LEU A 208 -3.98 3.27 3.76
CA LEU A 208 -3.09 3.70 2.67
C LEU A 208 -1.94 4.58 3.17
N ASP A 209 -2.21 5.57 4.04
CA ASP A 209 -1.16 6.40 4.64
C ASP A 209 -0.13 5.54 5.40
N THR A 210 -0.63 4.58 6.18
CA THR A 210 0.19 3.64 6.96
C THR A 210 1.03 2.75 6.04
N TRP A 211 0.43 2.18 5.00
CA TRP A 211 1.11 1.36 4.00
C TRP A 211 2.22 2.15 3.30
N MET A 212 1.94 3.38 2.88
CA MET A 212 2.92 4.25 2.23
C MET A 212 4.12 4.55 3.14
N ARG A 213 3.89 4.86 4.42
CA ARG A 213 4.98 5.10 5.41
C ARG A 213 5.78 3.83 5.67
N SER A 214 5.09 2.70 5.81
CA SER A 214 5.71 1.41 6.13
C SER A 214 6.63 0.92 5.02
N ASN A 215 6.30 1.22 3.77
CA ASN A 215 7.10 0.93 2.57
C ASN A 215 8.09 2.06 2.21
N ALA A 216 8.23 3.09 3.04
CA ALA A 216 9.10 4.26 2.80
C ALA A 216 8.84 4.99 1.46
N LEU A 217 7.61 4.94 0.95
CA LEU A 217 7.23 5.47 -0.37
C LEU A 217 7.07 7.00 -0.39
N TYR A 218 7.09 7.67 0.77
CA TYR A 218 7.14 9.13 0.88
C TYR A 218 7.72 9.56 2.23
N THR A 219 7.95 10.87 2.41
CA THR A 219 8.76 11.41 3.51
C THR A 219 8.03 11.53 4.85
N PRO A 220 8.77 11.47 5.97
CA PRO A 220 10.22 11.27 6.05
C PRO A 220 10.61 9.81 5.76
N ALA A 221 11.47 9.60 4.76
CA ALA A 221 12.13 8.31 4.55
C ALA A 221 13.18 8.18 5.66
N ALA A 222 12.79 7.57 6.78
CA ALA A 222 13.72 7.32 7.86
C ALA A 222 14.58 6.10 7.52
N LYS A 223 15.88 6.19 7.82
CA LYS A 223 16.72 4.99 7.83
C LYS A 223 16.10 4.01 8.82
N ARG A 224 15.90 2.78 8.37
CA ARG A 224 15.35 1.70 9.19
C ARG A 224 16.51 0.93 9.80
N VAL A 225 16.27 0.27 10.92
CA VAL A 225 17.29 -0.46 11.67
C VAL A 225 16.84 -1.90 11.88
N ALA A 226 17.66 -2.87 11.48
CA ALA A 226 17.41 -4.27 11.83
C ALA A 226 17.43 -4.45 13.36
N VAL A 227 16.42 -5.12 13.91
CA VAL A 227 16.28 -5.32 15.35
C VAL A 227 16.04 -6.77 15.69
N SER A 228 16.75 -7.30 16.68
CA SER A 228 16.49 -8.62 17.25
C SER A 228 16.68 -8.60 18.76
N GLY A 229 16.09 -9.57 19.44
CA GLY A 229 16.24 -9.65 20.88
C GLY A 229 15.39 -10.72 21.52
N GLU A 230 15.38 -10.65 22.85
CA GLU A 230 14.68 -11.59 23.72
C GLU A 230 13.73 -10.87 24.68
N VAL A 231 12.59 -11.50 24.97
CA VAL A 231 11.56 -11.03 25.92
C VAL A 231 11.27 -12.14 26.92
N PHE A 232 11.39 -11.79 28.19
CA PHE A 232 11.12 -12.64 29.34
C PHE A 232 9.98 -12.05 30.15
N LEU A 233 9.28 -12.89 30.88
CA LEU A 233 8.23 -12.54 31.83
C LEU A 233 8.48 -13.31 33.13
N ASN A 234 8.78 -12.61 34.22
CA ASN A 234 9.15 -13.17 35.51
C ASN A 234 10.25 -14.27 35.36
N GLY A 235 11.26 -13.98 34.55
CA GLY A 235 12.40 -14.85 34.26
C GLY A 235 12.14 -15.97 33.24
N SER A 236 10.89 -16.12 32.77
CA SER A 236 10.51 -17.15 31.79
C SER A 236 10.40 -16.55 30.38
N PRO A 237 10.97 -17.19 29.33
CA PRO A 237 10.83 -16.70 27.96
C PRO A 237 9.36 -16.59 27.55
N VAL A 238 8.95 -15.42 27.01
CA VAL A 238 7.57 -15.20 26.54
C VAL A 238 7.24 -16.18 25.42
N ARG A 239 6.27 -17.08 25.62
CA ARG A 239 5.95 -18.09 24.60
C ARG A 239 5.40 -17.48 23.33
N TRP A 240 4.46 -16.55 23.48
CA TRP A 240 3.80 -15.85 22.38
C TRP A 240 3.51 -14.41 22.76
N GLY A 241 3.83 -13.49 21.86
CA GLY A 241 3.60 -12.07 22.10
C GLY A 241 4.10 -11.18 20.95
N SER A 242 4.27 -9.90 21.26
CA SER A 242 4.79 -8.90 20.35
C SER A 242 5.53 -7.78 21.08
N VAL A 243 6.46 -7.15 20.37
CA VAL A 243 7.09 -5.87 20.73
C VAL A 243 6.77 -4.87 19.63
N THR A 244 6.10 -3.79 19.99
CA THR A 244 5.80 -2.66 19.10
C THR A 244 6.76 -1.52 19.38
N PHE A 245 7.36 -0.99 18.32
CA PHE A 245 8.24 0.17 18.34
C PHE A 245 7.48 1.34 17.72
N GLN A 246 7.09 2.30 18.55
CA GLN A 246 6.39 3.51 18.15
C GLN A 246 7.40 4.68 18.10
N PRO A 247 7.75 5.19 16.91
CA PRO A 247 8.69 6.30 16.81
C PRO A 247 8.13 7.58 17.45
N GLU A 248 9.00 8.36 18.09
CA GLU A 248 8.64 9.69 18.62
C GLU A 248 8.44 10.71 17.49
N THR A 249 9.14 10.52 16.37
CA THR A 249 8.98 11.36 15.19
C THR A 249 7.66 11.04 14.49
N ALA A 250 6.77 12.03 14.45
CA ALA A 250 5.48 11.92 13.78
C ALA A 250 5.64 11.49 12.32
N GLY A 251 4.81 10.56 11.88
CA GLY A 251 4.78 10.11 10.50
C GLY A 251 5.84 9.07 10.12
N GLN A 252 6.68 8.63 11.05
CA GLN A 252 7.46 7.41 10.86
C GLN A 252 6.59 6.16 11.11
N PRO A 253 6.89 5.03 10.45
CA PRO A 253 6.09 3.81 10.61
C PRO A 253 6.25 3.20 12.01
N ILE A 254 5.11 2.83 12.60
CA ILE A 254 5.05 1.96 13.78
C ILE A 254 5.30 0.54 13.30
N VAL A 255 6.20 -0.19 13.96
CA VAL A 255 6.52 -1.57 13.59
C VAL A 255 6.31 -2.51 14.76
N THR A 256 5.82 -3.71 14.48
CA THR A 256 5.57 -4.74 15.50
C THR A 256 6.32 -6.01 15.15
N ALA A 257 7.22 -6.43 16.03
CA ALA A 257 7.91 -7.70 15.94
C ALA A 257 7.13 -8.76 16.71
N ARG A 258 6.85 -9.90 16.08
CA ARG A 258 6.28 -11.06 16.77
C ARG A 258 7.34 -11.70 17.67
N VAL A 259 6.94 -12.02 18.89
CA VAL A 259 7.75 -12.79 19.86
C VAL A 259 7.29 -14.24 19.84
N MET A 260 8.22 -15.17 19.65
CA MET A 260 7.99 -16.61 19.75
C MET A 260 9.11 -17.27 20.54
N GLY A 261 8.76 -18.03 21.57
CA GLY A 261 9.75 -18.72 22.42
C GLY A 261 10.79 -17.76 23.03
N GLY A 262 10.32 -16.56 23.38
CA GLY A 262 11.11 -15.47 23.94
C GLY A 262 11.89 -14.67 22.92
N LYS A 263 11.88 -14.99 21.62
CA LYS A 263 12.72 -14.32 20.61
C LYS A 263 11.90 -13.51 19.62
N PHE A 264 12.47 -12.39 19.16
CA PHE A 264 11.95 -11.61 18.05
C PHE A 264 13.08 -11.14 17.13
N SER A 265 12.75 -10.91 15.86
CA SER A 265 13.67 -10.32 14.88
C SER A 265 12.88 -9.66 13.77
N LEU A 266 13.31 -8.46 13.35
CA LEU A 266 12.88 -7.80 12.12
C LEU A 266 14.12 -7.44 11.29
N PRO A 267 14.13 -7.74 9.98
CA PRO A 267 15.18 -7.27 9.08
C PRO A 267 15.12 -5.74 8.93
N GLU A 268 16.14 -5.15 8.32
CA GLU A 268 16.28 -3.68 8.22
C GLU A 268 15.09 -3.02 7.53
N ASP A 269 14.62 -3.56 6.41
CA ASP A 269 13.48 -3.06 5.62
C ASP A 269 12.14 -3.07 6.39
N GLN A 270 12.03 -3.89 7.44
CA GLN A 270 10.82 -4.03 8.27
C GLN A 270 11.02 -3.53 9.70
N GLY A 271 12.26 -3.23 10.11
CA GLY A 271 12.61 -2.79 11.46
C GLY A 271 12.15 -1.37 11.75
N PRO A 272 12.36 -0.85 12.97
CA PRO A 272 11.94 0.51 13.32
C PRO A 272 12.81 1.57 12.63
N SER A 273 12.29 2.78 12.61
CA SER A 273 13.07 3.95 12.19
C SER A 273 14.19 4.25 13.19
N GLU A 274 15.34 4.70 12.69
CA GLU A 274 16.42 5.24 13.52
C GLU A 274 15.93 6.45 14.32
N GLY A 275 16.34 6.54 15.59
CA GLY A 275 15.89 7.54 16.56
C GLY A 275 15.10 6.96 17.73
N LYS A 276 14.51 7.85 18.54
CA LYS A 276 13.74 7.45 19.72
C LYS A 276 12.44 6.73 19.37
N ALA A 277 12.20 5.61 20.05
CA ALA A 277 10.96 4.87 19.97
C ALA A 277 10.42 4.52 21.37
N LYS A 278 9.11 4.69 21.55
CA LYS A 278 8.34 4.11 22.66
C LYS A 278 8.09 2.63 22.38
N LEU A 279 8.31 1.79 23.38
CA LEU A 279 8.03 0.37 23.32
C LEU A 279 6.66 0.05 23.92
N ALA A 280 5.94 -0.84 23.26
CA ALA A 280 4.76 -1.50 23.82
C ALA A 280 4.88 -3.01 23.63
N PHE A 281 4.44 -3.78 24.62
CA PHE A 281 4.52 -5.23 24.65
C PHE A 281 3.12 -5.81 24.78
N SER A 282 2.87 -6.89 24.05
CA SER A 282 1.67 -7.72 24.27
C SER A 282 2.12 -9.15 24.45
N ALA A 283 1.77 -9.80 25.57
CA ALA A 283 2.18 -11.17 25.85
C ALA A 283 1.09 -11.96 26.55
N SER A 284 1.03 -13.28 26.28
CA SER A 284 0.17 -14.19 27.03
C SER A 284 0.83 -14.58 28.36
N ILE A 285 0.20 -14.22 29.49
CA ILE A 285 0.67 -14.63 30.83
C ILE A 285 0.55 -16.12 30.97
N TRP A 286 -0.65 -16.64 30.69
CA TRP A 286 -1.00 -18.03 30.89
C TRP A 286 -0.04 -18.97 30.16
N GLU A 287 0.20 -18.70 28.88
CA GLU A 287 1.12 -19.53 28.09
C GLU A 287 2.55 -19.48 28.62
N THR A 288 2.95 -18.36 29.24
CA THR A 288 4.31 -18.14 29.68
C THR A 288 4.57 -18.64 31.10
N THR A 289 3.62 -18.46 32.02
CA THR A 289 3.80 -18.73 33.46
C THR A 289 2.93 -19.87 33.99
N GLN A 290 1.94 -20.34 33.20
CA GLN A 290 0.89 -21.28 33.63
C GLN A 290 0.13 -20.83 34.89
N LYS A 291 0.17 -19.52 35.17
CA LYS A 291 -0.55 -18.86 36.25
C LYS A 291 -1.50 -17.84 35.64
N ASP A 292 -2.59 -17.57 36.38
CA ASP A 292 -3.63 -16.59 36.07
C ASP A 292 -4.39 -16.86 34.75
N ALA A 293 -5.54 -17.52 34.87
CA ALA A 293 -6.35 -17.96 33.73
C ALA A 293 -6.82 -16.78 32.87
N ASP A 294 -6.53 -16.87 31.56
CA ASP A 294 -7.08 -16.06 30.47
C ASP A 294 -6.82 -14.55 30.47
N ARG A 295 -5.66 -14.09 30.96
CA ARG A 295 -5.24 -12.69 30.80
C ARG A 295 -4.13 -12.51 29.78
N VAL A 296 -4.39 -11.69 28.76
CA VAL A 296 -3.36 -11.06 27.91
C VAL A 296 -2.89 -9.78 28.62
N ILE A 297 -1.59 -9.55 28.70
CA ILE A 297 -1.08 -8.26 29.19
C ILE A 297 -0.68 -7.40 28.03
N HIS A 298 -1.17 -6.16 28.05
CA HIS A 298 -0.60 -5.04 27.35
C HIS A 298 0.27 -4.25 28.32
N MET A 299 1.59 -4.27 28.13
CA MET A 299 2.53 -3.49 28.94
C MET A 299 3.16 -2.41 28.08
N GLU A 300 3.11 -1.16 28.53
CA GLU A 300 3.89 -0.07 27.93
C GLU A 300 5.19 0.20 28.71
N LYS A 301 5.56 -0.72 29.63
CA LYS A 301 6.58 -0.50 30.67
C LYS A 301 7.41 -1.78 30.89
N LEU A 302 8.71 -1.60 31.17
CA LEU A 302 9.66 -2.69 31.43
C LEU A 302 9.71 -3.12 32.91
N SER A 303 9.17 -2.31 33.82
CA SER A 303 9.09 -2.64 35.25
C SER A 303 7.82 -2.07 35.89
N GLN A 304 7.37 -2.66 37.01
CA GLN A 304 6.21 -2.16 37.77
C GLN A 304 6.41 -0.75 38.35
N ASN A 305 7.66 -0.30 38.51
CA ASN A 305 8.00 0.93 39.23
C ASN A 305 8.30 2.14 38.32
N ASP A 306 8.38 1.96 37.00
CA ASP A 306 8.60 3.08 36.09
C ASP A 306 7.28 3.79 35.77
N SER A 307 7.18 5.07 36.14
CA SER A 307 6.03 5.91 35.78
C SER A 307 6.01 6.28 34.30
N ALA A 308 7.15 6.19 33.60
CA ALA A 308 7.34 6.58 32.21
C ALA A 308 7.25 5.39 31.22
N PRO A 309 6.92 5.64 29.94
CA PRO A 309 7.01 4.64 28.88
C PRO A 309 8.42 4.10 28.73
N ALA A 310 8.57 2.83 28.33
CA ALA A 310 9.86 2.29 27.95
C ALA A 310 10.33 2.96 26.64
N MET A 311 11.27 3.89 26.73
CA MET A 311 11.87 4.56 25.56
C MET A 311 13.21 3.91 25.21
N ILE A 312 13.49 3.78 23.92
CA ILE A 312 14.76 3.26 23.40
C ILE A 312 15.25 4.11 22.22
N GLU A 313 16.56 4.33 22.14
CA GLU A 313 17.21 4.99 21.00
C GLU A 313 17.59 3.94 19.95
N MET A 314 16.81 3.83 18.86
CA MET A 314 17.07 2.90 17.76
C MET A 314 18.25 3.38 16.91
N LYS A 315 19.27 2.52 16.75
CA LYS A 315 20.46 2.79 15.94
C LYS A 315 21.08 1.50 15.39
N PRO A 316 21.83 1.55 14.28
CA PRO A 316 22.55 0.38 13.78
C PRO A 316 23.38 -0.32 14.87
N GLY A 317 23.30 -1.65 14.93
CA GLY A 317 24.05 -2.46 15.91
C GLY A 317 23.48 -2.48 17.34
N ILE A 318 22.27 -1.96 17.57
CA ILE A 318 21.62 -1.99 18.90
C ILE A 318 21.27 -3.42 19.39
N SER A 319 21.19 -4.38 18.47
CA SER A 319 20.79 -5.76 18.76
C SER A 319 21.98 -6.61 19.26
N PRO A 320 21.74 -7.66 20.06
CA PRO A 320 20.44 -8.13 20.54
C PRO A 320 19.94 -7.32 21.74
N LEU A 321 18.65 -7.01 21.73
CA LEU A 321 17.94 -6.41 22.86
C LEU A 321 17.51 -7.49 23.85
N LYS A 322 17.40 -7.14 25.14
CA LYS A 322 16.86 -8.04 26.16
C LYS A 322 15.87 -7.29 27.04
N PHE A 323 14.65 -7.79 27.10
CA PHE A 323 13.55 -7.22 27.88
C PHE A 323 13.07 -8.22 28.93
N GLU A 324 12.92 -7.76 30.16
CA GLU A 324 12.31 -8.51 31.26
C GLU A 324 11.01 -7.80 31.61
N LEU A 325 9.89 -8.51 31.56
CA LEU A 325 8.58 -8.03 31.96
C LEU A 325 8.28 -8.58 33.35
N SER A 326 7.63 -7.78 34.20
CA SER A 326 7.24 -8.22 35.54
C SER A 326 5.77 -8.00 35.79
N VAL A 327 5.13 -9.01 36.36
CA VAL A 327 3.70 -9.05 36.67
C VAL A 327 3.57 -9.50 38.11
N PRO A 328 2.69 -8.86 38.92
CA PRO A 328 2.57 -9.14 40.35
C PRO A 328 2.15 -10.58 40.64
#